data_AF-A0A0Q5IQL1-F1
#
_entry.id   AF-A0A0Q5IQL1-F1
#
_cell.length_a   1.000
_cell.length_b   1.000
_cell.length_c   1.000
_cell.angle_alpha   90.00
_cell.angle_beta   90.00
_cell.angle_gamma   90.00
#
_symmetry.space_group_name_H-M   'P 1'
#
loop_
_entity.id
_entity.type
_entity.pdbx_description
1 polymer ?
#
loop_
_entity_poly.entity_id
_entity_poly.type
_entity_poly.pdbx_seq_one_letter_code
_entity_poly.pdbx_strand_id
1 'polypeptide(L)'
;MSQHAIEDWVERCIHLVDRSTLRSAHKAALMRSLLRLQARYDTGLTWFRLHTELLRHGVLVRTAAEEIDDVNLRAQALAAEAPGWLEDAQGEVYLESQDQARVVYRQPDIGQTLPLATVFGDLLMLADQADDSALFADCYGLLVNGWLDETFDAADGIASTLDGLLASDTLRAIRALAAHRGLKPRRGAPEDLALPRPDDNAVLGEIDRVIGLRFFLQPKRTPTALRAARDKAQRQQARVRGLLPLLVEQRLGAPLQTAGWSPVPVEQEHRWQWIRDRGGSRQCLWTIYEPDLGELIVQVGMQHARLLAWQQRAATTQLHDLHFVDTATAFMGKEILDSADVGAYGGWVLKQAHSDAALSAGLDRLAAALPHLDARYFGLIDEQLDDPWFQQSADTWLQRMEGDQNGVVPPEVLFASPESVLLAFAFYHLECDEQPRAQAMVEQLRARQTERSQRSVWYRLVLAPFFQQWEQGLRNLPMPPVLHPPLLAHLCAQDSA
;
A
#
# COMPACT_ATOMS: atom_id res chain seq x y z
N MET A 1 -6.81 10.73 9.23
CA MET A 1 -6.07 11.49 10.27
C MET A 1 -6.80 12.76 10.68
N SER A 2 -7.35 12.81 11.90
CA SER A 2 -7.89 14.06 12.47
C SER A 2 -6.91 14.56 13.52
N GLN A 3 -6.02 15.49 13.17
CA GLN A 3 -5.01 16.06 14.09
C GLN A 3 -5.61 16.50 15.44
N HIS A 4 -6.81 17.08 15.41
CA HIS A 4 -7.56 17.51 16.59
C HIS A 4 -7.91 16.35 17.54
N ALA A 5 -8.13 15.14 17.03
CA ALA A 5 -8.51 14.00 17.86
C ALA A 5 -7.36 13.49 18.74
N ILE A 6 -6.13 13.50 18.22
CA ILE A 6 -4.95 13.13 18.99
C ILE A 6 -4.65 14.21 20.04
N GLU A 7 -4.76 15.49 19.67
CA GLU A 7 -4.63 16.61 20.62
C GLU A 7 -5.61 16.50 21.79
N ASP A 8 -6.91 16.36 21.49
CA ASP A 8 -7.96 16.22 22.51
C ASP A 8 -7.74 14.96 23.39
N TRP A 9 -7.23 13.88 22.81
CA TRP A 9 -6.89 12.67 23.56
C TRP A 9 -5.71 12.90 24.51
N VAL A 10 -4.63 13.51 24.04
CA VAL A 10 -3.46 13.86 24.87
C VAL A 10 -3.88 14.79 26.01
N GLU A 11 -4.75 15.76 25.73
CA GLU A 11 -5.25 16.68 26.74
C GLU A 11 -5.97 15.97 27.88
N ARG A 12 -6.91 15.08 27.52
CA ARG A 12 -7.63 14.25 28.49
C ARG A 12 -6.69 13.38 29.31
N CYS A 13 -5.68 12.79 28.69
CA CYS A 13 -4.66 12.00 29.37
C CYS A 13 -3.84 12.83 30.36
N ILE A 14 -3.38 14.03 29.98
CA ILE A 14 -2.62 14.91 30.88
C ILE A 14 -3.47 15.32 32.09
N HIS A 15 -4.73 15.71 31.88
CA HIS A 15 -5.62 16.03 32.99
C HIS A 15 -5.89 14.84 33.92
N LEU A 16 -5.97 13.63 33.38
CA LEU A 16 -6.10 12.41 34.18
C LEU A 16 -4.84 12.16 35.02
N VAL A 17 -3.65 12.32 34.42
CA VAL A 17 -2.36 12.20 35.11
C VAL A 17 -2.21 13.27 36.20
N ASP A 18 -2.56 14.53 35.93
CA ASP A 18 -2.49 15.64 36.90
C ASP A 18 -3.32 15.33 38.15
N ARG A 19 -4.54 14.81 37.96
CA ARG A 19 -5.48 14.49 39.04
C ARG A 19 -5.18 13.17 39.77
N SER A 20 -4.27 12.35 39.26
CA SER A 20 -3.93 11.04 39.85
C SER A 20 -3.17 11.18 41.19
N THR A 21 -3.02 10.07 41.91
CA THR A 21 -2.21 9.98 43.15
C THR A 21 -0.75 9.59 42.89
N LEU A 22 -0.32 9.55 41.63
CA LEU A 22 1.05 9.21 41.25
C LEU A 22 2.06 10.23 41.81
N ARG A 23 3.30 9.78 42.02
CA ARG A 23 4.39 10.67 42.47
C ARG A 23 4.67 11.73 41.41
N SER A 24 5.02 12.95 41.84
CA SER A 24 5.23 14.09 40.93
C SER A 24 6.25 13.81 39.82
N ALA A 25 7.36 13.14 40.13
CA ALA A 25 8.36 12.76 39.12
C ALA A 25 7.77 11.84 38.03
N HIS A 26 6.89 10.91 38.41
CA HIS A 26 6.25 9.99 37.48
C HIS A 26 5.16 10.67 36.65
N LYS A 27 4.40 11.60 37.25
CA LYS A 27 3.46 12.46 36.51
C LYS A 27 4.18 13.26 35.43
N ALA A 28 5.29 13.91 35.79
CA ALA A 28 6.10 14.67 34.84
C ALA A 28 6.66 13.78 33.71
N ALA A 29 7.13 12.57 34.04
CA ALA A 29 7.61 11.61 33.04
C ALA A 29 6.50 11.16 32.07
N LEU A 30 5.29 10.86 32.58
CA LEU A 30 4.14 10.50 31.75
C LEU A 30 3.72 11.65 30.82
N MET A 31 3.61 12.87 31.34
CA MET A 31 3.27 14.05 30.55
C MET A 31 4.30 14.32 29.44
N ARG A 32 5.61 14.19 29.73
CA ARG A 32 6.67 14.30 28.72
C ARG A 32 6.55 13.23 27.64
N SER A 33 6.32 11.98 28.03
CA SER A 33 6.14 10.89 27.08
C SER A 33 4.87 11.06 26.22
N LEU A 34 3.78 11.60 26.77
CA LEU A 34 2.56 11.92 26.02
C LEU A 34 2.81 12.97 24.94
N LEU A 35 3.54 14.05 25.26
CA LEU A 35 3.89 15.07 24.27
C LEU A 35 4.82 14.52 23.18
N ARG A 36 5.77 13.63 23.54
CA ARG A 36 6.60 12.95 22.53
C ARG A 36 5.79 11.98 21.65
N LEU A 37 4.79 11.30 22.21
CA LEU A 37 3.87 10.46 21.44
C LEU A 37 3.06 11.31 20.46
N GLN A 38 2.55 12.47 20.90
CA GLN A 38 1.81 13.41 20.07
C GLN A 38 2.59 13.85 18.82
N ALA A 39 3.88 14.14 18.99
CA ALA A 39 4.75 14.57 17.90
C ALA A 39 4.90 13.53 16.78
N ARG A 40 4.67 12.24 17.06
CA ARG A 40 4.71 11.17 16.02
C ARG A 40 3.54 11.22 15.04
N TYR A 41 2.48 11.93 15.41
CA TYR A 41 1.29 12.12 14.57
C TYR A 41 1.28 13.50 13.90
N ASP A 42 2.43 14.19 13.84
CA ASP A 42 2.56 15.55 13.30
C ASP A 42 1.57 16.54 13.92
N THR A 43 1.43 16.49 15.25
CA THR A 43 0.59 17.40 16.05
C THR A 43 1.37 17.97 17.24
N GLY A 44 0.98 19.15 17.74
CA GLY A 44 1.77 19.82 18.78
C GLY A 44 1.11 20.94 19.58
N LEU A 45 -0.16 21.32 19.33
CA LEU A 45 -0.76 22.51 19.96
C LEU A 45 -1.17 22.34 21.44
N THR A 46 -0.97 21.17 22.02
CA THR A 46 -1.43 20.83 23.38
C THR A 46 -0.72 21.63 24.48
N TRP A 47 0.54 22.00 24.26
CA TRP A 47 1.33 22.82 25.19
C TRP A 47 0.69 24.18 25.53
N PHE A 48 0.02 24.84 24.58
CA PHE A 48 -0.68 26.11 24.83
C PHE A 48 -1.96 25.91 25.64
N ARG A 49 -2.68 24.82 25.36
CA ARG A 49 -3.95 24.53 26.00
C ARG A 49 -3.78 24.06 27.44
N LEU A 50 -2.65 23.40 27.75
CA LEU A 50 -2.34 22.82 29.06
C LEU A 50 -1.11 23.43 29.75
N HIS A 51 -0.76 24.67 29.42
CA HIS A 51 0.43 25.33 29.95
C HIS A 51 0.45 25.36 31.49
N THR A 52 -0.72 25.52 32.15
CA THR A 52 -0.82 25.59 33.61
C THR A 52 -0.42 24.27 34.29
N GLU A 53 -0.95 23.15 33.79
CA GLU A 53 -0.63 21.80 34.27
C GLU A 53 0.84 21.46 34.01
N LEU A 54 1.32 21.73 32.79
CA LEU A 54 2.68 21.41 32.39
C LEU A 54 3.74 22.21 33.17
N LEU A 55 3.46 23.49 33.49
CA LEU A 55 4.31 24.31 34.36
C LEU A 55 4.35 23.75 35.78
N ARG A 56 3.19 23.36 36.33
CA ARG A 56 3.07 22.83 37.70
C ARG A 56 3.94 21.59 37.92
N HIS A 57 4.05 20.73 36.91
CA HIS A 57 4.86 19.50 36.97
C HIS A 57 6.28 19.68 36.43
N GLY A 58 6.68 20.91 36.05
CA GLY A 58 8.01 21.19 35.51
C GLY A 58 8.28 20.46 34.18
N VAL A 59 7.23 20.16 33.41
CA VAL A 59 7.30 19.62 32.05
C VAL A 59 7.50 20.75 31.05
N LEU A 60 6.87 21.89 31.31
CA LEU A 60 7.12 23.16 30.65
C LEU A 60 7.86 24.07 31.65
N VAL A 61 8.84 24.83 31.17
CA VAL A 61 9.56 25.83 31.96
C VAL A 61 9.29 27.19 31.35
N ARG A 62 8.96 28.15 32.22
CA ARG A 62 8.79 29.57 31.89
C ARG A 62 9.97 30.34 32.44
N THR A 63 10.68 31.05 31.58
CA THR A 63 11.84 31.88 31.94
C THR A 63 11.65 33.27 31.34
N ALA A 64 11.92 34.33 32.11
CA ALA A 64 11.92 35.68 31.56
C ALA A 64 13.02 35.79 30.50
N ALA A 65 12.78 36.50 29.39
CA ALA A 65 13.74 36.58 28.30
C ALA A 65 15.11 37.08 28.77
N GLU A 66 15.13 38.00 29.73
CA GLU A 66 16.34 38.57 30.32
C GLU A 66 17.16 37.56 31.16
N GLU A 67 16.49 36.53 31.70
CA GLU A 67 17.07 35.52 32.60
C GLU A 67 17.53 34.26 31.86
N ILE A 68 17.42 34.21 30.53
CA ILE A 68 17.86 33.08 29.72
C ILE A 68 19.40 33.04 29.71
N ASP A 69 19.97 31.91 30.13
CA ASP A 69 21.43 31.70 30.14
C ASP A 69 22.04 31.62 28.73
N ASP A 70 21.31 31.03 27.78
CA ASP A 70 21.74 30.94 26.38
C ASP A 70 21.73 32.33 25.72
N VAL A 71 22.91 32.81 25.35
CA VAL A 71 23.12 34.15 24.80
C VAL A 71 22.39 34.35 23.46
N ASN A 72 22.35 33.32 22.61
CA ASN A 72 21.74 33.40 21.29
C ASN A 72 20.22 33.39 21.40
N LEU A 73 19.67 32.46 22.19
CA LEU A 73 18.22 32.39 22.41
C LEU A 73 17.71 33.65 23.13
N ARG A 74 18.46 34.17 24.11
CA ARG A 74 18.16 35.45 24.76
C ARG A 74 18.12 36.61 23.77
N ALA A 75 19.11 36.71 22.90
CA ALA A 75 19.17 37.77 21.89
C ALA A 75 17.98 37.69 20.92
N GLN A 76 17.63 36.47 20.45
CA GLN A 76 16.45 36.25 19.61
C GLN A 76 15.16 36.67 20.33
N ALA A 77 14.95 36.21 21.57
CA ALA A 77 13.77 36.52 22.36
C ALA A 77 13.59 38.03 22.61
N LEU A 78 14.69 38.76 22.86
CA LEU A 78 14.68 40.21 23.08
C LEU A 78 14.58 41.03 21.78
N ALA A 79 14.97 40.46 20.64
CA ALA A 79 14.88 41.12 19.33
C ALA A 79 13.53 40.88 18.62
N ALA A 80 12.82 39.81 18.95
CA ALA A 80 11.57 39.44 18.29
C ALA A 80 10.51 40.56 18.38
N GLU A 81 9.79 40.85 17.30
CA GLU A 81 8.80 41.94 17.30
C GLU A 81 7.40 41.48 17.78
N ALA A 82 7.15 40.16 17.78
CA ALA A 82 5.88 39.56 18.16
C ALA A 82 6.08 38.18 18.84
N PRO A 83 5.08 37.67 19.58
CA PRO A 83 5.06 36.29 20.05
C PRO A 83 5.23 35.29 18.89
N GLY A 84 5.91 34.19 19.15
CA GLY A 84 6.19 33.21 18.10
C GLY A 84 7.22 32.17 18.48
N TRP A 85 7.42 31.23 17.56
CA TRP A 85 8.46 30.21 17.65
C TRP A 85 9.84 30.82 17.48
N LEU A 86 10.79 30.41 18.33
CA LEU A 86 12.20 30.80 18.25
C LEU A 86 13.04 29.63 17.74
N GLU A 87 14.16 29.93 17.08
CA GLU A 87 15.11 28.91 16.63
C GLU A 87 16.04 28.52 17.78
N ASP A 88 15.94 27.27 18.23
CA ASP A 88 16.84 26.69 19.22
C ASP A 88 17.36 25.33 18.74
N ALA A 89 18.65 25.08 18.95
CA ALA A 89 19.28 23.80 18.65
C ALA A 89 18.82 22.68 19.60
N GLN A 90 18.20 23.05 20.73
CA GLN A 90 17.81 22.13 21.81
C GLN A 90 16.31 21.77 21.78
N GLY A 91 15.54 22.30 20.83
CA GLY A 91 14.15 21.89 20.60
C GLY A 91 13.15 23.03 20.39
N GLU A 92 11.89 22.74 20.69
CA GLU A 92 10.75 23.64 20.50
C GLU A 92 10.67 24.73 21.59
N VAL A 93 10.76 26.00 21.18
CA VAL A 93 10.77 27.16 22.06
C VAL A 93 9.76 28.22 21.60
N TYR A 94 8.91 28.69 22.51
CA TYR A 94 7.94 29.75 22.24
C TYR A 94 8.22 31.02 23.03
N LEU A 95 8.12 32.15 22.36
CA LEU A 95 8.08 33.47 22.97
C LEU A 95 6.62 33.92 23.11
N GLU A 96 6.25 34.34 24.33
CA GLU A 96 4.98 35.01 24.60
C GLU A 96 5.22 36.38 25.25
N SER A 97 4.31 37.32 25.01
CA SER A 97 4.27 38.61 25.70
C SER A 97 3.24 38.57 26.83
N GLN A 98 3.70 38.73 28.07
CA GLN A 98 2.86 38.71 29.28
C GLN A 98 3.12 39.95 30.12
N ASP A 99 2.08 40.76 30.37
CA ASP A 99 2.16 41.95 31.24
C ASP A 99 3.37 42.86 30.94
N GLN A 100 3.61 43.12 29.65
CA GLN A 100 4.75 43.90 29.10
C GLN A 100 6.14 43.25 29.24
N ALA A 101 6.24 42.06 29.84
CA ALA A 101 7.44 41.25 29.89
C ALA A 101 7.44 40.19 28.78
N ARG A 102 8.64 39.84 28.31
CA ARG A 102 8.84 38.76 27.35
C ARG A 102 9.19 37.49 28.10
N VAL A 103 8.43 36.43 27.88
CA VAL A 103 8.65 35.14 28.53
C VAL A 103 8.84 34.07 27.49
N VAL A 104 9.80 33.20 27.76
CA VAL A 104 10.10 32.05 26.92
C VAL A 104 9.63 30.79 27.60
N TYR A 105 8.85 30.03 26.85
CA TYR A 105 8.37 28.71 27.19
C TYR A 105 9.22 27.66 26.48
N ARG A 106 9.76 26.73 27.26
CA ARG A 106 10.58 25.62 26.73
C ARG A 106 10.18 24.30 27.37
N GLN A 107 10.22 23.23 26.58
CA GLN A 107 10.22 21.88 27.10
C GLN A 107 11.68 21.46 27.32
N PRO A 108 12.18 21.38 28.57
CA PRO A 108 13.56 21.01 28.81
C PRO A 108 13.81 19.57 28.37
N ASP A 109 14.87 19.31 27.61
CA ASP A 109 15.24 17.95 27.18
C ASP A 109 15.78 17.07 28.34
N ILE A 110 16.04 17.71 29.48
CA ILE A 110 16.42 17.08 30.73
C ILE A 110 15.17 16.52 31.42
N GLY A 111 14.86 15.25 31.16
CA GLY A 111 13.77 14.55 31.83
C GLY A 111 13.73 13.06 31.49
N GLN A 112 13.38 12.23 32.47
CA GLN A 112 13.16 10.82 32.24
C GLN A 112 11.88 10.62 31.41
N THR A 113 12.00 9.96 30.26
CA THR A 113 10.84 9.47 29.51
C THR A 113 10.62 8.00 29.77
N LEU A 114 9.35 7.60 29.74
CA LEU A 114 8.95 6.21 29.89
C LEU A 114 8.83 5.54 28.51
N PRO A 115 9.17 4.24 28.39
CA PRO A 115 8.84 3.45 27.21
C PRO A 115 7.34 3.50 26.92
N LEU A 116 6.93 3.52 25.64
CA LEU A 116 5.52 3.69 25.28
C LEU A 116 4.63 2.59 25.87
N ALA A 117 5.10 1.34 25.91
CA ALA A 117 4.35 0.27 26.56
C ALA A 117 3.99 0.61 28.02
N THR A 118 4.93 1.21 28.77
CA THR A 118 4.69 1.68 30.15
C THR A 118 3.73 2.86 30.19
N VAL A 119 3.85 3.80 29.26
CA VAL A 119 2.93 4.95 29.15
C VAL A 119 1.50 4.47 28.96
N PHE A 120 1.25 3.59 27.99
CA PHE A 120 -0.08 3.01 27.76
C PHE A 120 -0.56 2.21 28.98
N GLY A 121 0.33 1.45 29.63
CA GLY A 121 0.00 0.68 30.83
C GLY A 121 -0.52 1.57 31.96
N ASP A 122 0.20 2.65 32.25
CA ASP A 122 -0.17 3.60 33.30
C ASP A 122 -1.45 4.36 32.97
N LEU A 123 -1.61 4.83 31.72
CA LEU A 123 -2.81 5.56 31.30
C LEU A 123 -4.07 4.70 31.35
N LEU A 124 -3.99 3.45 30.88
CA LEU A 124 -5.11 2.51 30.95
C LEU A 124 -5.47 2.19 32.40
N MET A 125 -4.48 2.01 33.27
CA MET A 125 -4.71 1.81 34.70
C MET A 125 -5.38 3.02 35.36
N LEU A 126 -4.93 4.24 35.05
CA LEU A 126 -5.54 5.47 35.56
C LEU A 126 -6.98 5.64 35.05
N ALA A 127 -7.23 5.35 33.77
CA ALA A 127 -8.57 5.43 33.19
C ALA A 127 -9.51 4.34 33.79
N ASP A 128 -8.94 3.23 34.25
CA ASP A 128 -9.64 2.22 35.05
C ASP A 128 -10.01 2.71 36.43
N GLN A 129 -9.05 3.26 37.17
CA GLN A 129 -9.29 3.80 38.50
C GLN A 129 -10.29 4.97 38.49
N ALA A 130 -10.33 5.75 37.40
CA ALA A 130 -11.25 6.87 37.23
C ALA A 130 -12.62 6.47 36.63
N ASP A 131 -12.83 5.19 36.30
CA ASP A 131 -13.99 4.68 35.57
C ASP A 131 -14.30 5.41 34.23
N ASP A 132 -13.29 6.00 33.58
CA ASP A 132 -13.43 6.65 32.26
C ASP A 132 -13.35 5.62 31.14
N SER A 133 -14.49 5.00 30.84
CA SER A 133 -14.59 3.95 29.82
C SER A 133 -14.29 4.47 28.40
N ALA A 134 -14.55 5.75 28.12
CA ALA A 134 -14.29 6.33 26.82
C ALA A 134 -12.78 6.52 26.60
N LEU A 135 -12.09 7.12 27.57
CA LEU A 135 -10.64 7.31 27.51
C LEU A 135 -9.89 5.97 27.51
N PHE A 136 -10.38 5.00 28.27
CA PHE A 136 -9.84 3.63 28.24
C PHE A 136 -9.90 3.03 26.83
N ALA A 137 -11.07 3.12 26.17
CA ALA A 137 -11.24 2.61 24.82
C ALA A 137 -10.38 3.36 23.80
N ASP A 138 -10.32 4.69 23.89
CA ASP A 138 -9.50 5.53 22.99
C ASP A 138 -7.99 5.24 23.14
N CYS A 139 -7.52 5.12 24.39
CA CYS A 139 -6.13 4.79 24.71
C CYS A 139 -5.76 3.39 24.20
N TYR A 140 -6.67 2.42 24.35
CA TYR A 140 -6.46 1.07 23.82
C TYR A 140 -6.49 1.06 22.28
N GLY A 141 -7.42 1.80 21.66
CA GLY A 141 -7.49 1.95 20.20
C GLY A 141 -6.19 2.49 19.61
N LEU A 142 -5.68 3.60 20.17
CA LEU A 142 -4.43 4.20 19.74
C LEU A 142 -3.24 3.24 19.85
N LEU A 143 -3.14 2.47 20.95
CA LEU A 143 -2.12 1.43 21.11
C LEU A 143 -2.16 0.40 19.97
N VAL A 144 -3.35 -0.09 19.61
CA VAL A 144 -3.49 -1.14 18.61
C VAL A 144 -3.27 -0.58 17.20
N ASN A 145 -3.79 0.60 16.88
CA ASN A 145 -3.62 1.21 15.57
C ASN A 145 -2.16 1.64 15.34
N GLY A 146 -1.51 2.27 16.31
CA GLY A 146 -0.10 2.63 16.16
C GLY A 146 0.83 1.40 16.04
N TRP A 147 0.44 0.25 16.60
CA TRP A 147 1.13 -1.03 16.32
C TRP A 147 0.84 -1.57 14.92
N LEU A 148 -0.41 -1.48 14.45
CA LEU A 148 -0.80 -1.93 13.12
C LEU A 148 -0.15 -1.10 12.01
N ASP A 149 -0.04 0.20 12.20
CA ASP A 149 0.51 1.13 11.20
C ASP A 149 2.01 1.33 11.37
N GLU A 150 2.67 0.49 12.18
CA GLU A 150 4.12 0.50 12.44
C GLU A 150 4.65 1.85 12.98
N THR A 151 3.77 2.68 13.53
CA THR A 151 4.14 3.91 14.26
C THR A 151 4.87 3.60 15.56
N PHE A 152 4.62 2.41 16.13
CA PHE A 152 5.27 1.88 17.32
C PHE A 152 6.09 0.64 16.99
N ASP A 153 7.31 0.58 17.51
CA ASP A 153 8.25 -0.50 17.23
C ASP A 153 8.86 -1.14 18.48
N ALA A 154 9.84 -2.02 18.26
CA ALA A 154 10.54 -2.71 19.33
C ALA A 154 11.34 -1.75 20.25
N ALA A 155 11.83 -0.61 19.74
CA ALA A 155 12.52 0.40 20.54
C ALA A 155 11.55 1.09 21.53
N ASP A 156 10.26 1.12 21.20
CA ASP A 156 9.19 1.59 22.09
C ASP A 156 8.74 0.58 23.14
N GLY A 157 9.29 -0.65 23.08
CA GLY A 157 8.87 -1.78 23.90
C GLY A 157 7.61 -2.47 23.35
N ILE A 158 7.25 -2.24 22.08
CA ILE A 158 6.09 -2.83 21.42
C ILE A 158 6.56 -3.65 20.21
N ALA A 159 6.84 -4.93 20.44
CA ALA A 159 7.36 -5.81 19.40
C ALA A 159 6.34 -6.09 18.28
N SER A 160 6.82 -6.29 17.05
CA SER A 160 6.01 -6.66 15.88
C SER A 160 5.56 -8.13 15.85
N THR A 161 6.21 -9.00 16.65
CA THR A 161 5.93 -10.45 16.66
C THR A 161 5.14 -10.87 17.87
N LEU A 162 4.35 -11.96 17.74
CA LEU A 162 3.59 -12.51 18.86
C LEU A 162 4.47 -12.85 20.07
N ASP A 163 5.65 -13.45 19.84
CA ASP A 163 6.51 -13.85 20.96
C ASP A 163 7.10 -12.63 21.68
N GLY A 164 7.44 -11.56 20.95
CA GLY A 164 7.84 -10.31 21.57
C GLY A 164 6.70 -9.66 22.38
N LEU A 165 5.49 -9.63 21.83
CA LEU A 165 4.30 -9.14 22.54
C LEU A 165 4.04 -9.94 23.84
N LEU A 166 4.20 -11.27 23.79
CA LEU A 166 4.03 -12.17 24.93
C LEU A 166 5.17 -12.11 25.96
N ALA A 167 6.35 -11.64 25.55
CA ALA A 167 7.49 -11.45 26.44
C ALA A 167 7.37 -10.18 27.29
N SER A 168 6.61 -9.18 26.83
CA SER A 168 6.41 -7.92 27.56
C SER A 168 5.43 -8.08 28.74
N ASP A 169 5.95 -7.97 29.97
CA ASP A 169 5.13 -7.96 31.19
C ASP A 169 4.05 -6.87 31.14
N THR A 170 4.42 -5.69 30.66
CA THR A 170 3.53 -4.53 30.57
C THR A 170 2.37 -4.78 29.59
N LEU A 171 2.65 -5.29 28.39
CA LEU A 171 1.60 -5.58 27.41
C LEU A 171 0.68 -6.71 27.90
N ARG A 172 1.21 -7.69 28.62
CA ARG A 172 0.39 -8.73 29.27
C ARG A 172 -0.51 -8.15 30.37
N ALA A 173 -0.02 -7.20 31.15
CA ALA A 173 -0.81 -6.51 32.17
C ALA A 173 -1.93 -5.67 31.54
N ILE A 174 -1.63 -4.89 30.49
CA ILE A 174 -2.60 -4.14 29.69
C ILE A 174 -3.72 -5.06 29.18
N ARG A 175 -3.33 -6.23 28.64
CA ARG A 175 -4.26 -7.22 28.13
C ARG A 175 -5.14 -7.81 29.22
N ALA A 176 -4.59 -8.11 30.39
CA ALA A 176 -5.36 -8.60 31.53
C ALA A 176 -6.38 -7.56 32.00
N LEU A 177 -5.99 -6.28 32.04
CA LEU A 177 -6.86 -5.16 32.37
C LEU A 177 -8.02 -5.03 31.37
N ALA A 178 -7.73 -5.07 30.07
CA ALA A 178 -8.76 -5.04 29.02
C ALA A 178 -9.72 -6.24 29.08
N ALA A 179 -9.22 -7.43 29.44
CA ALA A 179 -10.05 -8.62 29.66
C ALA A 179 -10.99 -8.45 30.85
N HIS A 180 -10.50 -7.87 31.95
CA HIS A 180 -11.25 -7.62 33.17
C HIS A 180 -12.37 -6.61 32.94
N ARG A 181 -12.04 -5.47 32.31
CA ARG A 181 -13.01 -4.40 32.02
C ARG A 181 -14.04 -4.78 30.95
N GLY A 182 -13.71 -5.76 30.10
CA GLY A 182 -14.55 -6.17 28.98
C GLY A 182 -14.55 -5.11 27.88
N LEU A 183 -13.37 -4.90 27.26
CA LEU A 183 -13.13 -3.96 26.17
C LEU A 183 -14.27 -3.95 25.13
N LYS A 184 -14.83 -2.75 24.87
CA LYS A 184 -15.87 -2.53 23.87
C LYS A 184 -15.49 -1.37 22.94
N PRO A 185 -15.76 -1.48 21.63
CA PRO A 185 -15.56 -0.38 20.70
C PRO A 185 -16.46 0.81 21.04
N ARG A 186 -15.88 2.02 21.01
CA ARG A 186 -16.64 3.27 21.14
C ARG A 186 -17.23 3.65 19.79
N ARG A 187 -18.53 3.96 19.78
CA ARG A 187 -19.23 4.41 18.57
C ARG A 187 -18.74 5.81 18.16
N GLY A 188 -18.44 6.00 16.87
CA GLY A 188 -18.01 7.30 16.35
C GLY A 188 -16.65 7.75 16.86
N ALA A 189 -15.79 6.82 17.27
CA ALA A 189 -14.41 7.16 17.54
C ALA A 189 -13.69 7.57 16.24
N PRO A 190 -12.83 8.60 16.28
CA PRO A 190 -11.90 8.90 15.19
C PRO A 190 -11.07 7.66 14.84
N GLU A 191 -10.69 7.52 13.57
CA GLU A 191 -9.96 6.37 13.02
C GLU A 191 -8.78 5.93 13.90
N ASP A 192 -7.88 6.85 14.24
CA ASP A 192 -6.69 6.59 15.05
C ASP A 192 -7.00 6.08 16.47
N LEU A 193 -8.17 6.44 17.02
CA LEU A 193 -8.63 6.06 18.36
C LEU A 193 -9.63 4.90 18.35
N ALA A 194 -10.14 4.54 17.17
CA ALA A 194 -11.14 3.50 17.03
C ALA A 194 -10.49 2.13 17.20
N LEU A 195 -11.15 1.22 17.92
CA LEU A 195 -10.68 -0.16 17.96
C LEU A 195 -10.81 -0.77 16.55
N PRO A 196 -9.71 -1.26 15.96
CA PRO A 196 -9.75 -1.84 14.62
C PRO A 196 -10.57 -3.14 14.64
N ARG A 197 -11.17 -3.48 13.50
CA ARG A 197 -11.81 -4.79 13.36
C ARG A 197 -10.78 -5.82 12.91
N PRO A 198 -10.92 -7.08 13.35
CA PRO A 198 -10.04 -8.17 12.91
C PRO A 198 -9.99 -8.36 11.39
N ASP A 199 -11.07 -8.01 10.69
CA ASP A 199 -11.23 -8.24 9.26
C ASP A 199 -10.83 -7.03 8.40
N ASP A 200 -10.73 -5.82 8.98
CA ASP A 200 -10.43 -4.59 8.22
C ASP A 200 -8.95 -4.55 7.74
N ASN A 201 -8.05 -5.29 8.40
CA ASN A 201 -6.61 -5.29 8.15
C ASN A 201 -6.02 -6.69 7.91
N ALA A 202 -6.86 -7.66 7.53
CA ALA A 202 -6.43 -9.04 7.35
C ALA A 202 -5.69 -9.24 6.01
N VAL A 203 -4.41 -8.85 5.94
CA VAL A 203 -3.50 -9.36 4.91
C VAL A 203 -3.28 -10.84 5.23
N LEU A 204 -3.83 -11.73 4.39
CA LEU A 204 -4.01 -13.16 4.67
C LEU A 204 -2.71 -13.96 4.90
N GLY A 205 -1.53 -13.38 4.62
CA GLY A 205 -0.24 -14.04 4.79
C GLY A 205 0.68 -13.49 5.90
N GLU A 206 0.34 -12.36 6.53
CA GLU A 206 1.09 -11.87 7.70
C GLU A 206 0.61 -12.56 8.99
N ILE A 207 0.93 -13.85 9.13
CA ILE A 207 0.45 -14.68 10.24
C ILE A 207 0.73 -14.04 11.61
N ASP A 208 1.94 -13.53 11.84
CA ASP A 208 2.28 -12.87 13.12
C ASP A 208 1.49 -11.59 13.34
N ARG A 209 1.20 -10.80 12.29
CA ARG A 209 0.34 -9.61 12.42
C ARG A 209 -1.10 -9.99 12.74
N VAL A 210 -1.66 -10.98 12.06
CA VAL A 210 -3.02 -11.48 12.33
C VAL A 210 -3.14 -12.03 13.75
N ILE A 211 -2.16 -12.80 14.22
CA ILE A 211 -2.19 -13.34 15.58
C ILE A 211 -1.85 -12.28 16.63
N GLY A 212 -0.99 -11.31 16.32
CA GLY A 212 -0.70 -10.14 17.16
C GLY A 212 -1.93 -9.24 17.32
N LEU A 213 -2.71 -9.03 16.27
CA LEU A 213 -3.99 -8.32 16.37
C LEU A 213 -4.97 -9.07 17.28
N ARG A 214 -5.01 -10.41 17.21
CA ARG A 214 -5.78 -11.24 18.16
C ARG A 214 -5.24 -11.18 19.57
N PHE A 215 -3.94 -10.96 19.78
CA PHE A 215 -3.38 -10.74 21.12
C PHE A 215 -4.05 -9.53 21.77
N PHE A 216 -4.20 -8.42 21.05
CA PHE A 216 -4.89 -7.23 21.55
C PHE A 216 -6.42 -7.39 21.61
N LEU A 217 -7.06 -7.73 20.49
CA LEU A 217 -8.51 -7.69 20.38
C LEU A 217 -9.24 -8.86 21.05
N GLN A 218 -8.52 -9.95 21.39
CA GLN A 218 -9.08 -11.10 22.11
C GLN A 218 -8.39 -11.27 23.47
N PRO A 219 -8.54 -10.31 24.41
CA PRO A 219 -7.73 -10.25 25.62
C PRO A 219 -7.98 -11.45 26.57
N LYS A 220 -9.14 -12.11 26.46
CA LYS A 220 -9.48 -13.34 27.23
C LYS A 220 -8.82 -14.61 26.70
N ARG A 221 -8.26 -14.61 25.50
CA ARG A 221 -7.60 -15.80 24.93
C ARG A 221 -6.32 -16.12 25.72
N THR A 222 -5.93 -17.37 25.89
CA THR A 222 -4.66 -17.64 26.60
C THR A 222 -3.46 -17.47 25.67
N PRO A 223 -2.26 -17.13 26.19
CA PRO A 223 -1.01 -17.17 25.42
C PRO A 223 -0.79 -18.50 24.70
N THR A 224 -1.11 -19.62 25.36
CA THR A 224 -1.02 -20.96 24.76
C THR A 224 -1.98 -21.13 23.57
N ALA A 225 -3.21 -20.61 23.66
CA ALA A 225 -4.18 -20.66 22.56
C ALA A 225 -3.85 -19.71 21.41
N LEU A 226 -3.09 -18.63 21.65
CA LEU A 226 -2.56 -17.75 20.61
C LEU A 226 -1.41 -18.44 19.86
N ARG A 227 -0.43 -19.00 20.57
CA ARG A 227 0.67 -19.77 19.96
C ARG A 227 0.15 -20.96 19.17
N ALA A 228 -0.74 -21.77 19.74
CA ALA A 228 -1.34 -22.89 19.02
C ALA A 228 -2.11 -22.45 17.76
N ALA A 229 -2.71 -21.26 17.76
CA ALA A 229 -3.36 -20.71 16.56
C ALA A 229 -2.35 -20.25 15.51
N ARG A 230 -1.23 -19.62 15.92
CA ARG A 230 -0.11 -19.28 15.03
C ARG A 230 0.49 -20.55 14.41
N ASP A 231 0.83 -21.54 15.22
CA ASP A 231 1.43 -22.80 14.76
C ASP A 231 0.47 -23.58 13.85
N LYS A 232 -0.84 -23.48 14.09
CA LYS A 232 -1.86 -24.03 13.20
C LYS A 232 -1.88 -23.29 11.86
N ALA A 233 -1.88 -21.97 11.87
CA ALA A 233 -1.85 -21.15 10.65
C ALA A 233 -0.59 -21.41 9.82
N GLN A 234 0.59 -21.43 10.45
CA GLN A 234 1.86 -21.75 9.79
C GLN A 234 1.84 -23.13 9.13
N ARG A 235 1.33 -24.16 9.84
CA ARG A 235 1.16 -25.50 9.27
C ARG A 235 0.18 -25.52 8.10
N GLN A 236 -0.90 -24.75 8.19
CA GLN A 236 -1.89 -24.64 7.11
C GLN A 236 -1.30 -23.96 5.88
N GLN A 237 -0.54 -22.87 6.04
CA GLN A 237 0.17 -22.19 4.96
C GLN A 237 1.21 -23.12 4.31
N ALA A 238 2.05 -23.78 5.11
CA ALA A 238 3.05 -24.72 4.62
C ALA A 238 2.41 -25.89 3.86
N ARG A 239 1.27 -26.43 4.36
CA ARG A 239 0.50 -27.47 3.67
C ARG A 239 0.00 -26.99 2.32
N VAL A 240 -0.62 -25.81 2.25
CA VAL A 240 -1.11 -25.27 0.97
C VAL A 240 0.05 -25.07 0.00
N ARG A 241 1.16 -24.46 0.43
CA ARG A 241 2.35 -24.30 -0.40
C ARG A 241 2.88 -25.64 -0.93
N GLY A 242 2.87 -26.70 -0.12
CA GLY A 242 3.29 -28.03 -0.56
C GLY A 242 2.32 -28.72 -1.53
N LEU A 243 1.01 -28.51 -1.37
CA LEU A 243 -0.03 -29.13 -2.20
C LEU A 243 -0.25 -28.39 -3.52
N LEU A 244 0.02 -27.09 -3.55
CA LEU A 244 -0.40 -26.21 -4.64
C LEU A 244 0.17 -26.61 -6.01
N PRO A 245 1.45 -27.02 -6.17
CA PRO A 245 1.96 -27.47 -7.48
C PRO A 245 1.17 -28.62 -8.08
N LEU A 246 0.85 -29.63 -7.27
CA LEU A 246 0.06 -30.77 -7.70
C LEU A 246 -1.38 -30.35 -8.05
N LEU A 247 -1.99 -29.51 -7.22
CA LEU A 247 -3.35 -29.05 -7.44
C LEU A 247 -3.47 -28.18 -8.70
N VAL A 248 -2.54 -27.26 -8.93
CA VAL A 248 -2.52 -26.41 -10.13
C VAL A 248 -2.33 -27.26 -11.38
N GLU A 249 -1.41 -28.22 -11.37
CA GLU A 249 -1.20 -29.12 -12.52
C GLU A 249 -2.46 -29.95 -12.82
N GLN A 250 -3.09 -30.54 -11.81
CA GLN A 250 -4.26 -31.39 -11.99
C GLN A 250 -5.53 -30.61 -12.35
N ARG A 251 -5.74 -29.44 -11.72
CA ARG A 251 -7.02 -28.71 -11.77
C ARG A 251 -7.02 -27.57 -12.77
N LEU A 252 -5.87 -27.00 -13.10
CA LEU A 252 -5.72 -25.98 -14.14
C LEU A 252 -4.97 -26.53 -15.36
N GLY A 253 -3.83 -27.20 -15.14
CA GLY A 253 -2.96 -27.69 -16.20
C GLY A 253 -3.65 -28.68 -17.14
N ALA A 254 -4.30 -29.73 -16.62
CA ALA A 254 -4.96 -30.72 -17.46
C ALA A 254 -6.16 -30.16 -18.28
N PRO A 255 -7.06 -29.34 -17.71
CA PRO A 255 -8.07 -28.64 -18.50
C PRO A 255 -7.49 -27.70 -19.55
N LEU A 256 -6.44 -26.94 -19.22
CA LEU A 256 -5.76 -26.04 -20.16
C LEU A 256 -5.14 -26.82 -21.33
N GLN A 257 -4.45 -27.92 -21.07
CA GLN A 257 -3.91 -28.79 -22.11
C GLN A 257 -5.00 -29.33 -23.04
N THR A 258 -6.14 -29.74 -22.47
CA THR A 258 -7.30 -30.18 -23.26
C THR A 258 -7.85 -29.06 -24.15
N ALA A 259 -7.76 -27.80 -23.68
CA ALA A 259 -8.14 -26.59 -24.43
C ALA A 259 -7.05 -26.05 -25.37
N GLY A 260 -5.98 -26.83 -25.61
CA GLY A 260 -4.91 -26.52 -26.58
C GLY A 260 -3.78 -25.64 -26.03
N TRP A 261 -3.69 -25.46 -24.71
CA TRP A 261 -2.59 -24.72 -24.09
C TRP A 261 -1.40 -25.63 -23.79
N SER A 262 -0.19 -25.14 -24.06
CA SER A 262 1.07 -25.84 -23.80
C SER A 262 1.76 -25.24 -22.57
N PRO A 263 2.20 -26.05 -21.59
CA PRO A 263 2.95 -25.55 -20.46
C PRO A 263 4.34 -25.05 -20.90
N VAL A 264 4.80 -23.96 -20.28
CA VAL A 264 6.15 -23.42 -20.44
C VAL A 264 6.92 -23.70 -19.14
N PRO A 265 8.12 -24.32 -19.19
CA PRO A 265 8.94 -24.50 -18.01
C PRO A 265 9.33 -23.16 -17.37
N VAL A 266 9.14 -23.05 -16.06
CA VAL A 266 9.54 -21.89 -15.25
C VAL A 266 10.42 -22.38 -14.11
N GLU A 267 11.57 -21.75 -13.88
CA GLU A 267 12.52 -22.16 -12.82
C GLU A 267 12.07 -21.77 -11.41
N GLN A 268 11.16 -20.81 -11.31
CA GLN A 268 10.69 -20.23 -10.06
C GLN A 268 9.56 -21.08 -9.45
N GLU A 269 9.69 -21.43 -8.17
CA GLU A 269 8.64 -22.13 -7.44
C GLU A 269 7.33 -21.34 -7.42
N HIS A 270 6.21 -22.06 -7.45
CA HIS A 270 4.86 -21.51 -7.39
C HIS A 270 4.53 -20.50 -8.49
N ARG A 271 5.20 -20.65 -9.64
CA ARG A 271 4.89 -19.96 -10.88
C ARG A 271 4.63 -20.98 -11.97
N TRP A 272 3.57 -20.74 -12.72
CA TRP A 272 3.17 -21.56 -13.85
C TRP A 272 2.88 -20.68 -15.04
N GLN A 273 3.21 -21.18 -16.22
CA GLN A 273 2.98 -20.48 -17.47
C GLN A 273 2.44 -21.45 -18.50
N TRP A 274 1.45 -20.98 -19.26
CA TRP A 274 0.92 -21.68 -20.42
C TRP A 274 0.86 -20.74 -21.61
N ILE A 275 1.07 -21.29 -22.80
CA ILE A 275 0.93 -20.57 -24.07
C ILE A 275 -0.03 -21.30 -25.00
N ARG A 276 -0.69 -20.55 -25.86
CA ARG A 276 -1.49 -21.10 -26.96
C ARG A 276 -1.33 -20.19 -28.18
N ASP A 277 -0.92 -20.78 -29.29
CA ASP A 277 -0.79 -20.06 -30.55
C ASP A 277 -2.07 -20.20 -31.37
N ARG A 278 -2.64 -19.08 -31.83
CA ARG A 278 -3.89 -19.04 -32.59
C ARG A 278 -3.85 -17.88 -33.58
N GLY A 279 -4.08 -18.16 -34.86
CA GLY A 279 -4.13 -17.11 -35.91
C GLY A 279 -2.83 -16.32 -36.07
N GLY A 280 -1.67 -16.91 -35.73
CA GLY A 280 -0.38 -16.20 -35.71
C GLY A 280 -0.15 -15.35 -34.46
N SER A 281 -1.17 -15.15 -33.62
CA SER A 281 -1.07 -14.54 -32.31
C SER A 281 -0.63 -15.57 -31.27
N ARG A 282 0.13 -15.14 -30.26
CA ARG A 282 0.42 -15.94 -29.06
C ARG A 282 -0.37 -15.42 -27.89
N GLN A 283 -1.11 -16.32 -27.25
CA GLN A 283 -1.82 -16.08 -26.01
C GLN A 283 -1.03 -16.72 -24.89
N CYS A 284 -0.94 -16.06 -23.73
CA CYS A 284 -0.34 -16.68 -22.57
C CYS A 284 -1.11 -16.42 -21.28
N LEU A 285 -0.95 -17.36 -20.36
CA LEU A 285 -1.48 -17.33 -19.01
C LEU A 285 -0.30 -17.51 -18.05
N TRP A 286 -0.15 -16.59 -17.12
CA TRP A 286 0.79 -16.70 -16.00
C TRP A 286 0.01 -16.85 -14.73
N THR A 287 0.46 -17.74 -13.88
CA THR A 287 -0.15 -17.99 -12.60
C THR A 287 0.93 -17.96 -11.54
N ILE A 288 0.76 -17.12 -10.52
CA ILE A 288 1.73 -16.89 -9.46
C ILE A 288 0.99 -16.99 -8.14
N TYR A 289 1.49 -17.80 -7.22
CA TYR A 289 0.98 -17.80 -5.85
C TYR A 289 1.69 -16.75 -5.01
N GLU A 290 0.92 -15.83 -4.45
CA GLU A 290 1.40 -14.81 -3.53
C GLU A 290 1.02 -15.20 -2.09
N PRO A 291 1.93 -15.83 -1.32
CA PRO A 291 1.62 -16.36 0.01
C PRO A 291 1.22 -15.28 1.01
N ASP A 292 1.71 -14.05 0.82
CA ASP A 292 1.41 -12.88 1.64
C ASP A 292 -0.03 -12.39 1.45
N LEU A 293 -0.57 -12.56 0.23
CA LEU A 293 -1.96 -12.27 -0.09
C LEU A 293 -2.88 -13.48 0.13
N GLY A 294 -2.32 -14.69 0.20
CA GLY A 294 -3.09 -15.92 0.19
C GLY A 294 -3.88 -16.10 -1.10
N GLU A 295 -3.37 -15.55 -2.21
CA GLU A 295 -4.05 -15.47 -3.50
C GLU A 295 -3.20 -16.11 -4.60
N LEU A 296 -3.88 -16.71 -5.57
CA LEU A 296 -3.31 -17.16 -6.83
C LEU A 296 -3.59 -16.09 -7.89
N ILE A 297 -2.59 -15.28 -8.22
CA ILE A 297 -2.69 -14.23 -9.23
C ILE A 297 -2.62 -14.89 -10.60
N VAL A 298 -3.66 -14.69 -11.42
CA VAL A 298 -3.69 -15.17 -12.81
C VAL A 298 -3.61 -13.96 -13.73
N GLN A 299 -2.49 -13.82 -14.42
CA GLN A 299 -2.30 -12.83 -15.47
C GLN A 299 -2.58 -13.45 -16.83
N VAL A 300 -3.22 -12.69 -17.69
CA VAL A 300 -3.47 -13.04 -19.08
C VAL A 300 -2.72 -12.04 -19.96
N GLY A 301 -2.20 -12.50 -21.09
CA GLY A 301 -1.53 -11.61 -22.03
C GLY A 301 -1.47 -12.15 -23.43
N MET A 302 -1.19 -11.25 -24.38
CA MET A 302 -1.27 -11.53 -25.80
C MET A 302 -0.19 -10.82 -26.61
N GLN A 303 0.40 -11.54 -27.56
CA GLN A 303 1.18 -11.00 -28.67
C GLN A 303 0.37 -11.17 -29.95
N HIS A 304 -0.34 -10.11 -30.35
CA HIS A 304 -1.17 -10.10 -31.55
C HIS A 304 -0.35 -10.20 -32.85
N ALA A 305 -0.80 -11.02 -33.81
CA ALA A 305 -0.11 -11.30 -35.07
C ALA A 305 0.27 -10.05 -35.88
N ARG A 306 -0.67 -9.11 -36.02
CA ARG A 306 -0.45 -7.85 -36.76
C ARG A 306 0.67 -7.00 -36.16
N LEU A 307 0.67 -6.88 -34.83
CA LEU A 307 1.68 -6.13 -34.10
C LEU A 307 3.06 -6.83 -34.17
N LEU A 308 3.09 -8.17 -34.10
CA LEU A 308 4.33 -8.93 -34.30
C LEU A 308 4.92 -8.70 -35.70
N ALA A 309 4.06 -8.64 -36.72
CA ALA A 309 4.46 -8.35 -38.10
C ALA A 309 5.04 -6.93 -38.22
N TRP A 310 4.38 -5.91 -37.65
CA TRP A 310 4.89 -4.53 -37.62
C TRP A 310 6.22 -4.42 -36.88
N GLN A 311 6.40 -5.19 -35.81
CA GLN A 311 7.65 -5.24 -35.03
C GLN A 311 8.72 -6.12 -35.66
N GLN A 312 8.40 -6.84 -36.75
CA GLN A 312 9.30 -7.76 -37.45
C GLN A 312 9.93 -8.79 -36.51
N ARG A 313 9.16 -9.31 -35.54
CA ARG A 313 9.65 -10.26 -34.54
C ARG A 313 8.76 -11.48 -34.40
N ALA A 314 9.35 -12.57 -33.92
CA ALA A 314 8.61 -13.77 -33.54
C ALA A 314 8.03 -13.63 -32.12
N ALA A 315 6.96 -14.38 -31.84
CA ALA A 315 6.37 -14.46 -30.51
C ALA A 315 7.37 -15.05 -29.49
N THR A 316 7.34 -14.55 -28.26
CA THR A 316 8.22 -14.94 -27.15
C THR A 316 7.39 -15.44 -25.98
N THR A 317 8.03 -15.84 -24.88
CA THR A 317 7.37 -16.23 -23.63
C THR A 317 7.58 -15.21 -22.51
N GLN A 318 8.31 -14.12 -22.78
CA GLN A 318 8.69 -13.14 -21.78
C GLN A 318 7.52 -12.20 -21.48
N LEU A 319 7.18 -12.04 -20.19
CA LEU A 319 6.02 -11.24 -19.76
C LEU A 319 6.11 -9.76 -20.17
N HIS A 320 7.32 -9.19 -20.14
CA HIS A 320 7.55 -7.79 -20.51
C HIS A 320 7.56 -7.54 -22.03
N ASP A 321 7.50 -8.60 -22.84
CA ASP A 321 7.51 -8.52 -24.30
C ASP A 321 6.11 -8.59 -24.93
N LEU A 322 5.06 -8.66 -24.12
CA LEU A 322 3.70 -8.84 -24.61
C LEU A 322 3.11 -7.52 -25.09
N HIS A 323 2.09 -7.57 -25.93
CA HIS A 323 1.41 -6.34 -26.37
C HIS A 323 0.36 -5.90 -25.37
N PHE A 324 -0.39 -6.88 -24.86
CA PHE A 324 -1.48 -6.68 -23.92
C PHE A 324 -1.28 -7.60 -22.73
N VAL A 325 -1.45 -7.06 -21.52
CA VAL A 325 -1.32 -7.79 -20.25
C VAL A 325 -2.36 -7.27 -19.28
N ASP A 326 -3.05 -8.17 -18.60
CA ASP A 326 -4.04 -7.82 -17.58
C ASP A 326 -4.23 -8.96 -16.56
N THR A 327 -4.98 -8.69 -15.50
CA THR A 327 -5.43 -9.70 -14.53
C THR A 327 -6.65 -10.42 -15.09
N ALA A 328 -6.58 -11.74 -15.18
CA ALA A 328 -7.59 -12.55 -15.86
C ALA A 328 -8.99 -12.43 -15.25
N THR A 329 -9.10 -12.24 -13.93
CA THR A 329 -10.39 -12.15 -13.21
C THR A 329 -11.28 -11.02 -13.73
N ALA A 330 -10.70 -9.90 -14.17
CA ALA A 330 -11.42 -8.79 -14.81
C ALA A 330 -12.28 -9.22 -16.01
N PHE A 331 -11.90 -10.31 -16.68
CA PHE A 331 -12.53 -10.81 -17.90
C PHE A 331 -13.34 -12.10 -17.69
N MET A 332 -13.34 -12.67 -16.48
CA MET A 332 -14.08 -13.90 -16.17
C MET A 332 -15.58 -13.66 -15.94
N GLY A 333 -15.99 -12.42 -15.69
CA GLY A 333 -17.40 -12.01 -15.60
C GLY A 333 -17.80 -11.47 -14.24
N LYS A 334 -18.88 -10.68 -14.21
CA LYS A 334 -19.34 -9.97 -13.00
C LYS A 334 -19.64 -10.92 -11.84
N GLU A 335 -20.27 -12.06 -12.11
CA GLU A 335 -20.58 -13.05 -11.07
C GLU A 335 -19.34 -13.60 -10.36
N ILE A 336 -18.20 -13.71 -11.06
CA ILE A 336 -16.94 -14.17 -10.50
C ILE A 336 -16.23 -13.03 -9.78
N LEU A 337 -16.20 -11.84 -10.38
CA LEU A 337 -15.63 -10.64 -9.79
C LEU A 337 -16.28 -10.29 -8.44
N ASP A 338 -17.60 -10.44 -8.34
CA ASP A 338 -18.37 -10.15 -7.13
C ASP A 338 -18.38 -11.33 -6.13
N SER A 339 -17.71 -12.43 -6.44
CA SER A 339 -17.68 -13.63 -5.60
C SER A 339 -16.62 -13.56 -4.51
N ALA A 340 -16.79 -14.38 -3.47
CA ALA A 340 -15.78 -14.55 -2.42
C ALA A 340 -14.52 -15.33 -2.88
N ASP A 341 -14.47 -15.74 -4.15
CA ASP A 341 -13.31 -16.41 -4.74
C ASP A 341 -12.29 -15.40 -5.30
N VAL A 342 -12.66 -14.13 -5.49
CA VAL A 342 -11.74 -13.06 -5.94
C VAL A 342 -11.40 -12.15 -4.76
N GLY A 343 -10.10 -11.93 -4.55
CA GLY A 343 -9.57 -11.11 -3.48
C GLY A 343 -9.50 -9.63 -3.84
N ALA A 344 -9.06 -8.80 -2.89
CA ALA A 344 -9.00 -7.34 -3.06
C ALA A 344 -8.03 -6.91 -4.17
N TYR A 345 -7.05 -7.75 -4.49
CA TYR A 345 -6.05 -7.50 -5.53
C TYR A 345 -6.39 -8.19 -6.87
N GLY A 346 -7.60 -8.73 -7.00
CA GLY A 346 -8.05 -9.43 -8.21
C GLY A 346 -7.49 -10.84 -8.35
N GLY A 347 -6.77 -11.36 -7.35
CA GLY A 347 -6.30 -12.75 -7.33
C GLY A 347 -7.37 -13.73 -6.89
N TRP A 348 -7.14 -15.02 -7.19
CA TRP A 348 -8.03 -16.10 -6.75
C TRP A 348 -7.71 -16.52 -5.32
N VAL A 349 -8.65 -16.37 -4.39
CA VAL A 349 -8.43 -16.57 -2.96
C VAL A 349 -8.20 -18.04 -2.63
N LEU A 350 -7.04 -18.34 -2.05
CA LEU A 350 -6.68 -19.65 -1.52
C LEU A 350 -6.68 -19.64 0.00
N LYS A 351 -7.86 -19.84 0.60
CA LYS A 351 -8.00 -19.89 2.06
C LYS A 351 -7.21 -21.06 2.65
N GLN A 352 -6.12 -20.78 3.35
CA GLN A 352 -5.21 -21.78 3.92
C GLN A 352 -5.90 -22.79 4.85
N ALA A 353 -7.00 -22.37 5.49
CA ALA A 353 -7.79 -23.20 6.39
C ALA A 353 -8.71 -24.21 5.69
N HIS A 354 -8.93 -24.11 4.37
CA HIS A 354 -9.81 -25.00 3.61
C HIS A 354 -9.26 -26.42 3.50
N SER A 355 -10.15 -27.41 3.39
CA SER A 355 -9.75 -28.79 3.08
C SER A 355 -9.23 -28.89 1.65
N ASP A 356 -8.47 -29.94 1.34
CA ASP A 356 -7.93 -30.19 0.00
C ASP A 356 -9.05 -30.28 -1.06
N ALA A 357 -10.20 -30.84 -0.68
CA ALA A 357 -11.39 -30.89 -1.52
C ALA A 357 -11.98 -29.51 -1.80
N ALA A 358 -12.02 -28.62 -0.79
CA ALA A 358 -12.51 -27.26 -0.97
C ALA A 358 -11.53 -26.40 -1.81
N LEU A 359 -10.22 -26.59 -1.64
CA LEU A 359 -9.20 -25.97 -2.50
C LEU A 359 -9.32 -26.47 -3.95
N SER A 360 -9.47 -27.78 -4.14
CA SER A 360 -9.66 -28.39 -5.46
C SER A 360 -10.91 -27.82 -6.15
N ALA A 361 -12.05 -27.78 -5.45
CA ALA A 361 -13.29 -27.24 -5.98
C ALA A 361 -13.18 -25.74 -6.31
N GLY A 362 -12.37 -24.98 -5.57
CA GLY A 362 -12.04 -23.59 -5.91
C GLY A 362 -11.28 -23.51 -7.23
N LEU A 363 -10.24 -24.32 -7.41
CA LEU A 363 -9.49 -24.36 -8.67
C LEU A 363 -10.31 -24.91 -9.83
N ASP A 364 -11.23 -25.85 -9.61
CA ASP A 364 -12.17 -26.32 -10.63
C ASP A 364 -13.09 -25.17 -11.11
N ARG A 365 -13.52 -24.27 -10.21
CA ARG A 365 -14.29 -23.07 -10.58
C ARG A 365 -13.45 -22.07 -11.38
N LEU A 366 -12.20 -21.84 -10.97
CA LEU A 366 -11.26 -21.03 -11.75
C LEU A 366 -11.06 -21.61 -13.16
N ALA A 367 -10.82 -22.92 -13.26
CA ALA A 367 -10.65 -23.62 -14.54
C ALA A 367 -11.88 -23.46 -15.45
N ALA A 368 -13.09 -23.56 -14.89
CA ALA A 368 -14.34 -23.38 -15.61
C ALA A 368 -14.55 -21.94 -16.11
N ALA A 369 -13.91 -20.96 -15.47
CA ALA A 369 -14.00 -19.55 -15.83
C ALA A 369 -13.01 -19.13 -16.93
N LEU A 370 -11.84 -19.78 -17.02
CA LEU A 370 -10.80 -19.45 -18.00
C LEU A 370 -11.29 -19.39 -19.46
N PRO A 371 -12.21 -20.25 -19.93
CA PRO A 371 -12.75 -20.14 -21.28
C PRO A 371 -13.43 -18.80 -21.60
N HIS A 372 -13.89 -18.03 -20.61
CA HIS A 372 -14.46 -16.70 -20.86
C HIS A 372 -13.44 -15.70 -21.42
N LEU A 373 -12.14 -15.93 -21.18
CA LEU A 373 -11.06 -15.11 -21.74
C LEU A 373 -11.04 -15.13 -23.26
N ASP A 374 -11.48 -16.22 -23.89
CA ASP A 374 -11.51 -16.35 -25.35
C ASP A 374 -12.45 -15.33 -25.98
N ALA A 375 -13.60 -15.07 -25.36
CA ALA A 375 -14.57 -14.11 -25.87
C ALA A 375 -14.33 -12.68 -25.36
N ARG A 376 -13.87 -12.53 -24.10
CA ARG A 376 -13.84 -11.24 -23.42
C ARG A 376 -12.50 -10.54 -23.40
N TYR A 377 -11.42 -11.27 -23.66
CA TYR A 377 -10.07 -10.71 -23.69
C TYR A 377 -9.43 -10.94 -25.07
N PHE A 378 -9.13 -12.20 -25.40
CA PHE A 378 -8.43 -12.52 -26.64
C PHE A 378 -9.27 -12.19 -27.88
N GLY A 379 -10.52 -12.62 -27.92
CA GLY A 379 -11.42 -12.37 -29.04
C GLY A 379 -11.73 -10.88 -29.21
N LEU A 380 -11.85 -10.13 -28.12
CA LEU A 380 -12.02 -8.68 -28.17
C LEU A 380 -10.80 -8.00 -28.82
N ILE A 381 -9.58 -8.37 -28.40
CA ILE A 381 -8.35 -7.80 -28.96
C ILE A 381 -8.22 -8.16 -30.45
N ASP A 382 -8.44 -9.43 -30.81
CA ASP A 382 -8.39 -9.88 -32.20
C ASP A 382 -9.42 -9.13 -33.05
N GLU A 383 -10.68 -9.04 -32.61
CA GLU A 383 -11.76 -8.34 -33.33
C GLU A 383 -11.45 -6.85 -33.51
N GLN A 384 -10.96 -6.19 -32.46
CA GLN A 384 -10.67 -4.75 -32.53
C GLN A 384 -9.48 -4.46 -33.47
N LEU A 385 -8.45 -5.29 -33.46
CA LEU A 385 -7.27 -5.11 -34.31
C LEU A 385 -7.45 -5.61 -35.75
N ASP A 386 -8.58 -6.26 -36.05
CA ASP A 386 -9.05 -6.58 -37.41
C ASP A 386 -9.77 -5.39 -38.09
N ASP A 387 -9.27 -4.18 -37.84
CA ASP A 387 -9.70 -2.87 -38.35
C ASP A 387 -10.74 -2.02 -37.57
N PRO A 388 -11.74 -2.56 -36.82
CA PRO A 388 -12.71 -1.73 -36.09
C PRO A 388 -12.09 -0.64 -35.21
N TRP A 389 -10.97 -0.94 -34.55
CA TRP A 389 -10.30 0.01 -33.67
C TRP A 389 -9.71 1.21 -34.43
N PHE A 390 -9.26 0.99 -35.66
CA PHE A 390 -8.68 2.03 -36.54
C PHE A 390 -9.74 2.85 -37.28
N GLN A 391 -11.03 2.48 -37.20
CA GLN A 391 -12.13 3.31 -37.73
C GLN A 391 -12.35 4.59 -36.92
N GLN A 392 -11.94 4.60 -35.66
CA GLN A 392 -11.88 5.80 -34.83
C GLN A 392 -10.52 6.48 -35.02
N SER A 393 -10.47 7.81 -34.90
CA SER A 393 -9.21 8.53 -35.03
C SER A 393 -8.29 8.31 -33.82
N ALA A 394 -6.98 8.45 -34.01
CA ALA A 394 -6.01 8.44 -32.92
C ALA A 394 -6.36 9.44 -31.82
N ASP A 395 -6.75 10.67 -32.19
CA ASP A 395 -7.15 11.72 -31.25
C ASP A 395 -8.36 11.33 -30.40
N THR A 396 -9.32 10.61 -30.97
CA THR A 396 -10.49 10.09 -30.23
C THR A 396 -10.05 9.11 -29.14
N TRP A 397 -9.09 8.23 -29.44
CA TRP A 397 -8.56 7.30 -28.44
C TRP A 397 -7.72 8.01 -27.38
N LEU A 398 -6.88 8.96 -27.78
CA LEU A 398 -6.10 9.77 -26.86
C LEU A 398 -6.99 10.53 -25.86
N GLN A 399 -8.09 11.12 -26.34
CA GLN A 399 -9.08 11.77 -25.47
C GLN A 399 -9.74 10.80 -24.48
N ARG A 400 -10.04 9.56 -24.90
CA ARG A 400 -10.63 8.54 -24.01
C ARG A 400 -9.63 8.05 -22.97
N MET A 401 -8.34 8.02 -23.29
CA MET A 401 -7.28 7.64 -22.35
C MET A 401 -7.04 8.70 -21.26
N GLU A 402 -7.27 9.98 -21.57
CA GLU A 402 -7.17 11.08 -20.61
C GLU A 402 -8.30 11.04 -19.55
N GLY A 403 -9.31 10.17 -19.75
CA GLY A 403 -10.36 9.89 -18.79
C GLY A 403 -11.47 10.95 -18.75
N ASP A 404 -12.58 10.63 -18.07
CA ASP A 404 -13.57 11.62 -17.66
C ASP A 404 -13.14 12.30 -16.33
N GLN A 405 -14.01 13.15 -15.75
CA GLN A 405 -13.73 13.79 -14.46
C GLN A 405 -13.48 12.79 -13.30
N ASN A 406 -13.82 11.50 -13.49
CA ASN A 406 -13.63 10.43 -12.52
C ASN A 406 -12.39 9.57 -12.80
N GLY A 407 -11.67 9.83 -13.90
CA GLY A 407 -10.44 9.12 -14.28
C GLY A 407 -10.65 7.69 -14.77
N VAL A 408 -11.87 7.30 -15.17
CA VAL A 408 -12.15 5.92 -15.62
C VAL A 408 -11.85 5.79 -17.11
N VAL A 409 -10.95 4.86 -17.45
CA VAL A 409 -10.62 4.53 -18.84
C VAL A 409 -11.58 3.46 -19.36
N PRO A 410 -12.25 3.66 -20.52
CA PRO A 410 -13.17 2.68 -21.08
C PRO A 410 -12.50 1.35 -21.45
N PRO A 411 -13.21 0.21 -21.35
CA PRO A 411 -12.64 -1.12 -21.63
C PRO A 411 -12.29 -1.35 -23.11
N GLU A 412 -12.77 -0.51 -24.03
CA GLU A 412 -12.42 -0.58 -25.45
C GLU A 412 -11.04 0.02 -25.77
N VAL A 413 -10.42 0.70 -24.80
CA VAL A 413 -9.05 1.21 -24.92
C VAL A 413 -8.07 0.06 -24.74
N LEU A 414 -7.46 -0.39 -25.84
CA LEU A 414 -6.54 -1.53 -25.83
C LEU A 414 -5.15 -1.22 -25.30
N PHE A 415 -4.62 -0.03 -25.60
CA PHE A 415 -3.23 0.32 -25.32
C PHE A 415 -3.10 1.09 -24.00
N ALA A 416 -2.10 0.71 -23.20
CA ALA A 416 -1.84 1.32 -21.89
C ALA A 416 -1.12 2.68 -21.94
N SER A 417 -0.74 3.17 -23.12
CA SER A 417 -0.06 4.46 -23.26
C SER A 417 -0.43 5.22 -24.56
N PRO A 418 -0.51 6.57 -24.49
CA PRO A 418 -0.67 7.44 -25.66
C PRO A 418 0.37 7.18 -26.76
N GLU A 419 1.61 6.88 -26.34
CA GLU A 419 2.70 6.59 -27.26
C GLU A 419 2.43 5.34 -28.10
N SER A 420 1.86 4.30 -27.48
CA SER A 420 1.55 3.05 -28.17
C SER A 420 0.37 3.21 -29.14
N VAL A 421 -0.62 4.05 -28.79
CA VAL A 421 -1.71 4.42 -29.71
C VAL A 421 -1.14 5.05 -30.98
N LEU A 422 -0.30 6.09 -30.84
CA LEU A 422 0.27 6.80 -31.98
C LEU A 422 1.18 5.89 -32.83
N LEU A 423 1.94 5.00 -32.21
CA LEU A 423 2.74 4.00 -32.92
C LEU A 423 1.85 3.02 -33.70
N ALA A 424 0.78 2.52 -33.09
CA ALA A 424 -0.15 1.60 -33.76
C ALA A 424 -0.80 2.27 -34.99
N PHE A 425 -1.24 3.53 -34.88
CA PHE A 425 -1.77 4.27 -36.05
C PHE A 425 -0.70 4.56 -37.10
N ALA A 426 0.52 4.92 -36.70
CA ALA A 426 1.61 5.15 -37.66
C ALA A 426 1.88 3.91 -38.52
N PHE A 427 1.93 2.73 -37.89
CA PHE A 427 2.20 1.47 -38.58
C PHE A 427 0.98 0.93 -39.34
N TYR A 428 -0.23 1.17 -38.85
CA TYR A 428 -1.46 0.92 -39.61
C TYR A 428 -1.47 1.73 -40.92
N HIS A 429 -1.16 3.03 -40.87
CA HIS A 429 -1.10 3.86 -42.08
C HIS A 429 0.02 3.44 -43.04
N LEU A 430 1.17 2.97 -42.53
CA LEU A 430 2.20 2.39 -43.40
C LEU A 430 1.73 1.11 -44.09
N GLU A 431 1.01 0.23 -43.39
CA GLU A 431 0.41 -0.97 -43.96
C GLU A 431 -0.60 -0.64 -45.09
N CYS A 432 -1.36 0.45 -44.92
CA CYS A 432 -2.30 0.97 -45.92
C CYS A 432 -1.67 1.85 -47.03
N ASP A 433 -0.34 1.97 -47.08
CA ASP A 433 0.41 2.85 -48.00
C ASP A 433 0.07 4.36 -47.89
N GLU A 434 -0.40 4.79 -46.71
CA GLU A 434 -0.76 6.18 -46.39
C GLU A 434 0.40 6.94 -45.71
N GLN A 435 1.54 7.07 -46.39
CA GLN A 435 2.75 7.67 -45.83
C GLN A 435 2.57 9.05 -45.17
N PRO A 436 1.78 10.00 -45.74
CA PRO A 436 1.58 11.30 -45.10
C PRO A 436 0.89 11.20 -43.73
N ARG A 437 -0.04 10.25 -43.57
CA ARG A 437 -0.74 10.03 -42.30
C ARG A 437 0.16 9.33 -41.29
N ALA A 438 0.96 8.36 -41.73
CA ALA A 438 1.99 7.75 -40.89
C ALA A 438 2.98 8.79 -40.35
N GLN A 439 3.44 9.70 -41.22
CA GLN A 439 4.33 10.80 -40.84
C GLN A 439 3.69 11.71 -39.78
N ALA A 440 2.41 12.08 -39.96
CA ALA A 440 1.69 12.93 -39.00
C ALA A 440 1.62 12.29 -37.60
N MET A 441 1.39 10.98 -37.51
CA MET A 441 1.37 10.26 -36.22
C MET A 441 2.75 10.26 -35.53
N VAL A 442 3.83 10.07 -36.29
CA VAL A 442 5.20 10.11 -35.75
C VAL A 442 5.59 11.53 -35.31
N GLU A 443 5.14 12.56 -36.03
CA GLU A 443 5.34 13.96 -35.63
C GLU A 443 4.56 14.31 -34.36
N GLN A 444 3.32 13.87 -34.24
CA GLN A 444 2.52 14.02 -33.02
C GLN A 444 3.19 13.30 -31.83
N LEU A 445 3.70 12.08 -32.04
CA LEU A 445 4.45 11.35 -31.02
C LEU A 445 5.69 12.13 -30.57
N ARG A 446 6.44 12.72 -31.51
CA ARG A 446 7.63 13.53 -31.21
C ARG A 446 7.30 14.82 -30.46
N ALA A 447 6.24 15.52 -30.86
CA ALA A 447 5.77 16.73 -30.19
C ALA A 447 5.49 16.45 -28.71
N ARG A 448 4.73 15.37 -28.43
CA ARG A 448 4.43 14.94 -27.05
C ARG A 448 5.69 14.61 -26.24
N GLN A 449 6.72 14.00 -26.84
CA GLN A 449 7.97 13.74 -26.14
C GLN A 449 8.79 15.02 -25.85
N THR A 450 8.61 16.07 -26.66
CA THR A 450 9.30 17.36 -26.47
C THR A 450 8.68 18.18 -25.33
N GLU A 451 7.38 18.03 -25.11
CA GLU A 451 6.64 18.70 -24.03
C GLU A 451 6.92 18.11 -22.64
N ARG A 452 7.50 16.91 -22.56
CA ARG A 452 7.83 16.25 -21.29
C ARG A 452 9.07 16.87 -20.63
N SER A 453 8.96 17.18 -19.35
CA SER A 453 10.08 17.68 -18.53
C SER A 453 11.18 16.62 -18.30
N GLN A 454 10.81 15.33 -18.28
CA GLN A 454 11.73 14.21 -18.11
C GLN A 454 11.45 13.13 -19.16
N ARG A 455 12.52 12.65 -19.80
CA ARG A 455 12.46 11.57 -20.79
C ARG A 455 12.53 10.22 -20.08
N SER A 456 11.63 9.29 -20.41
CA SER A 456 11.60 7.96 -19.81
C SER A 456 12.75 7.07 -20.30
N VAL A 457 13.04 6.00 -19.57
CA VAL A 457 14.02 4.98 -20.02
C VAL A 457 13.61 4.37 -21.36
N TRP A 458 12.31 4.11 -21.55
CA TRP A 458 11.78 3.63 -22.83
C TRP A 458 12.02 4.62 -23.96
N TYR A 459 11.85 5.93 -23.72
CA TYR A 459 12.21 6.94 -24.74
C TYR A 459 13.67 6.83 -25.16
N ARG A 460 14.59 6.78 -24.18
CA ARG A 460 16.04 6.80 -24.44
C ARG A 460 16.50 5.56 -25.20
N LEU A 461 16.04 4.38 -24.76
CA LEU A 461 16.50 3.09 -25.29
C LEU A 461 15.78 2.68 -26.57
N VAL A 462 14.54 3.13 -26.77
CA VAL A 462 13.67 2.62 -27.82
C VAL A 462 13.23 3.71 -28.80
N LEU A 463 12.55 4.77 -28.33
CA LEU A 463 11.96 5.76 -29.23
C LEU A 463 12.98 6.69 -29.90
N ALA A 464 14.02 7.13 -29.18
CA ALA A 464 15.01 8.03 -29.74
C ALA A 464 15.77 7.42 -30.94
N PRO A 465 16.24 6.15 -30.86
CA PRO A 465 16.78 5.45 -32.03
C PRO A 465 15.78 5.34 -33.18
N PHE A 466 14.50 5.05 -32.88
CA PHE A 466 13.44 4.98 -33.89
C PHE A 466 13.26 6.32 -34.63
N PHE A 467 13.19 7.44 -33.90
CA PHE A 467 13.05 8.76 -34.52
C PHE A 467 14.24 9.12 -35.42
N GLN A 468 15.46 8.79 -34.99
CA GLN A 468 16.66 9.06 -35.78
C GLN A 468 16.64 8.31 -37.11
N GLN A 469 16.22 7.04 -37.10
CA GLN A 469 16.10 6.24 -38.32
C GLN A 469 14.95 6.72 -39.21
N TRP A 470 13.84 7.14 -38.59
CA TRP A 470 12.70 7.71 -39.32
C TRP A 470 13.06 8.99 -40.08
N GLU A 471 13.88 9.87 -39.47
CA GLU A 471 14.38 11.10 -40.11
C GLU A 471 15.30 10.84 -41.29
N GLN A 472 16.01 9.72 -41.28
CA GLN A 472 16.85 9.27 -42.41
C GLN A 472 16.03 8.74 -43.59
N GLY A 473 14.69 8.77 -43.51
CA GLY A 473 13.80 8.31 -44.57
C GLY A 473 13.54 6.81 -44.56
N LEU A 474 14.03 6.08 -43.56
CA LEU A 474 13.74 4.65 -43.42
C LEU A 474 12.26 4.48 -43.03
N ARG A 475 11.53 3.68 -43.82
CA ARG A 475 10.10 3.37 -43.59
C ARG A 475 9.84 1.88 -43.36
N ASN A 476 10.81 1.01 -43.66
CA ASN A 476 10.78 -0.40 -43.31
C ASN A 476 11.46 -0.65 -41.95
N LEU A 477 11.07 0.12 -40.93
CA LEU A 477 11.60 0.00 -39.57
C LEU A 477 10.69 -0.91 -38.75
N PRO A 478 11.22 -1.69 -37.79
CA PRO A 478 10.36 -2.38 -36.83
C PRO A 478 9.64 -1.36 -35.95
N MET A 479 8.36 -1.61 -35.68
CA MET A 479 7.61 -0.84 -34.69
C MET A 479 8.30 -0.96 -33.32
N PRO A 480 8.48 0.15 -32.58
CA PRO A 480 8.84 0.08 -31.18
C PRO A 480 7.89 -0.83 -30.36
N PRO A 481 8.37 -1.55 -29.33
CA PRO A 481 7.51 -2.31 -28.43
C PRO A 481 6.46 -1.41 -27.78
N VAL A 482 5.25 -1.94 -27.65
CA VAL A 482 4.14 -1.29 -26.94
C VAL A 482 4.58 -0.98 -25.51
N LEU A 483 4.38 0.26 -25.08
CA LEU A 483 4.69 0.67 -23.72
C LEU A 483 3.54 0.29 -22.78
N HIS A 484 3.82 -0.66 -21.88
CA HIS A 484 2.95 -1.12 -20.81
C HIS A 484 3.73 -1.24 -19.47
N PRO A 485 3.04 -1.33 -18.31
CA PRO A 485 3.73 -1.27 -17.01
C PRO A 485 4.80 -2.36 -16.78
N PRO A 486 4.58 -3.65 -17.15
CA PRO A 486 5.64 -4.66 -17.06
C PRO A 486 6.91 -4.35 -17.86
N LEU A 487 6.79 -3.81 -19.08
CA LEU A 487 7.96 -3.40 -19.88
C LEU A 487 8.71 -2.26 -19.22
N LEU A 488 7.98 -1.25 -18.72
CA LEU A 488 8.60 -0.10 -18.07
C LEU A 488 9.40 -0.54 -16.82
N ALA A 489 8.81 -1.39 -15.99
CA ALA A 489 9.48 -1.95 -14.81
C ALA A 489 10.75 -2.71 -15.19
N HIS A 490 10.70 -3.53 -16.25
CA HIS A 490 11.87 -4.26 -16.75
C HIS A 490 13.00 -3.32 -17.21
N LEU A 491 12.67 -2.30 -18.00
CA LEU A 491 13.66 -1.34 -18.49
C LEU A 491 14.28 -0.52 -17.36
N CYS A 492 13.49 -0.10 -16.35
CA CYS A 492 14.01 0.60 -15.17
C CYS A 492 14.95 -0.26 -14.34
N ALA A 493 14.67 -1.56 -14.20
CA ALA A 493 15.55 -2.49 -13.53
C ALA A 493 16.89 -2.65 -14.27
N GLN A 494 16.86 -2.67 -15.60
CA GLN A 494 18.06 -2.72 -16.43
C GLN A 494 18.86 -1.41 -16.42
N ASP A 495 18.21 -0.25 -16.32
CA ASP A 495 18.88 1.06 -16.23
C ASP A 495 19.65 1.24 -14.91
N SER A 496 19.31 0.43 -13.90
CA SER A 496 19.91 0.46 -12.55
C SER A 496 20.98 -0.61 -12.32
N ALA A 497 21.19 -1.50 -13.31
CA ALA A 497 22.17 -2.59 -13.29
C ALA A 497 23.37 -2.26 -14.18
#